data_AF-A0A920BFV8-F1
#
_entry.id   AF-A0A920BFV8-F1
#
_cell.length_a   1.000
_cell.length_b   1.000
_cell.length_c   1.000
_cell.angle_alpha   90.00
_cell.angle_beta   90.00
_cell.angle_gamma   90.00
#
_symmetry.space_group_name_H-M   'P 1'
#
loop_
_entity.id
_entity.type
_entity.pdbx_description
1 polymer ?
#
loop_
_entity_poly.entity_id
_entity_poly.type
_entity_poly.pdbx_seq_one_letter_code
_entity_poly.pdbx_strand_id
1 'polypeptide(L)'
;MDLSDKRVDLIAEGFDVAIRIGTLTIRACCPQNIQCTVLACRRPLGVDQLPALSSPEDLQHLPALIYSNDRNPQDWHYTDPDGKTGVLRSEAEMSANNGDVLRELAIAGHGMVNLPQFLHYEALNRGLLRPLFANYTWTNFDIFAVYPKTTILPKRTRAFVDFMASLYGSNPYWHTLNSQ
;
A
#
# COMPACT_ATOMS: atom_id res chain seq x y z
N MET A 1 10.38 -21.12 3.19
CA MET A 1 9.62 -20.14 2.40
C MET A 1 10.14 -18.77 2.79
N ASP A 2 10.73 -18.03 1.86
CA ASP A 2 11.23 -16.67 2.09
C ASP A 2 10.22 -15.69 1.49
N LEU A 3 9.60 -14.85 2.32
CA LEU A 3 8.54 -13.91 1.98
C LEU A 3 9.00 -12.51 2.35
N SER A 4 10.02 -12.00 1.66
CA SER A 4 10.67 -10.75 2.02
C SER A 4 10.53 -9.69 0.92
N ASP A 5 9.89 -8.56 1.25
CA ASP A 5 9.80 -7.39 0.34
C ASP A 5 11.10 -6.54 0.40
N LYS A 6 12.24 -7.19 0.58
CA LYS A 6 13.54 -6.53 0.82
C LYS A 6 13.94 -5.63 -0.35
N ARG A 7 14.63 -4.54 -0.01
CA ARG A 7 15.33 -3.74 -0.99
C ARG A 7 16.59 -4.44 -1.47
N VAL A 8 16.48 -5.06 -2.64
CA VAL A 8 17.59 -5.60 -3.45
C VAL A 8 18.48 -4.49 -4.04
N ASP A 9 19.79 -4.70 -4.03
CA ASP A 9 20.75 -3.87 -4.77
C ASP A 9 20.79 -4.32 -6.23
N LEU A 10 20.29 -3.47 -7.13
CA LEU A 10 20.23 -3.73 -8.56
C LEU A 10 21.59 -4.06 -9.18
N ILE A 11 22.66 -3.41 -8.71
CA ILE A 11 24.01 -3.56 -9.28
C ILE A 11 24.63 -4.85 -8.76
N ALA A 12 24.58 -5.06 -7.45
CA ALA A 12 25.18 -6.24 -6.83
C ALA A 12 24.53 -7.55 -7.30
N GLU A 13 23.23 -7.51 -7.61
CA GLU A 13 22.46 -8.69 -8.02
C GLU A 13 22.25 -8.80 -9.54
N GLY A 14 22.81 -7.87 -10.33
CA GLY A 14 22.84 -7.96 -11.79
C GLY A 14 21.49 -7.73 -12.49
N PHE A 15 20.59 -6.96 -11.87
CA PHE A 15 19.27 -6.65 -12.41
C PHE A 15 19.26 -5.38 -13.29
N ASP A 16 18.56 -5.44 -14.41
CA ASP A 16 18.40 -4.29 -15.33
C ASP A 16 17.41 -3.23 -14.81
N VAL A 17 16.34 -3.66 -14.11
CA VAL A 17 15.24 -2.82 -13.59
C VAL A 17 14.67 -3.43 -12.31
N ALA A 18 14.25 -2.59 -11.37
CA ALA A 18 13.37 -2.96 -10.26
C ALA A 18 12.11 -2.09 -10.28
N ILE A 19 10.99 -2.69 -9.91
CA ILE A 19 9.76 -1.95 -9.59
C ILE A 19 9.78 -1.64 -8.09
N ARG A 20 9.58 -0.37 -7.73
CA ARG A 20 9.67 0.12 -6.34
C ARG A 20 8.42 0.90 -5.98
N ILE A 21 7.92 0.68 -4.76
CA ILE A 21 6.84 1.45 -4.15
C ILE A 21 7.46 2.32 -3.05
N GLY A 22 7.12 3.61 -3.03
CA GLY A 22 7.55 4.53 -1.98
C GLY A 22 7.69 5.97 -2.46
N THR A 23 8.38 6.79 -1.68
CA THR A 23 8.77 8.15 -2.08
C THR A 23 10.19 8.15 -2.65
N LEU A 24 10.36 8.78 -3.82
CA LEU A 24 11.58 8.63 -4.61
C LEU A 24 12.74 9.50 -4.09
N THR A 25 13.97 8.97 -4.12
CA THR A 25 15.21 9.73 -3.87
C THR A 25 16.23 9.64 -5.03
N ILE A 26 15.99 8.82 -6.06
CA ILE A 26 16.92 8.53 -7.18
C ILE A 26 16.17 8.34 -8.51
N ARG A 27 16.87 8.34 -9.66
CA ARG A 27 16.31 8.29 -11.02
C ARG A 27 15.24 7.19 -11.19
N ALA A 28 14.04 7.59 -11.59
CA ALA A 28 12.94 6.69 -11.96
C ALA A 28 12.16 7.24 -13.16
N CYS A 29 11.30 6.39 -13.72
CA CYS A 29 10.36 6.75 -14.78
C CYS A 29 8.96 6.25 -14.44
N CYS A 30 7.94 6.94 -14.98
CA CYS A 30 6.52 6.58 -14.93
C CYS A 30 5.97 6.41 -13.50
N PRO A 31 5.88 7.49 -12.69
CA PRO A 31 5.19 7.41 -11.41
C PRO A 31 3.72 7.04 -11.64
N GLN A 32 3.29 5.95 -11.01
CA GLN A 32 1.86 5.66 -10.85
C GLN A 32 1.48 5.86 -9.39
N ASN A 33 0.54 6.76 -9.14
CA ASN A 33 0.04 6.98 -7.80
C ASN A 33 -0.80 5.80 -7.34
N ILE A 34 -0.55 5.34 -6.11
CA ILE A 34 -1.36 4.38 -5.40
C ILE A 34 -1.78 5.01 -4.07
N GLN A 35 -3.08 4.99 -3.82
CA GLN A 35 -3.60 5.33 -2.51
C GLN A 35 -3.61 4.09 -1.63
N CYS A 36 -3.28 4.26 -0.36
CA CYS A 36 -3.55 3.24 0.64
C CYS A 36 -4.96 3.38 1.20
N THR A 37 -5.44 2.32 1.82
CA THR A 37 -6.70 2.31 2.53
C THR A 37 -6.52 1.56 3.84
N VAL A 38 -7.05 2.13 4.92
CA VAL A 38 -7.16 1.43 6.20
C VAL A 38 -8.34 0.46 6.13
N LEU A 39 -8.07 -0.80 6.43
CA LEU A 39 -9.00 -1.91 6.22
C LEU A 39 -9.08 -2.75 7.47
N ALA A 40 -10.25 -3.32 7.74
CA ALA A 40 -10.45 -4.32 8.77
C ALA A 40 -11.28 -5.49 8.23
N CYS A 41 -11.20 -6.63 8.93
CA CYS A 41 -12.01 -7.80 8.64
C CYS A 41 -13.51 -7.48 8.65
N ARG A 42 -14.26 -8.09 7.74
CA ARG A 42 -15.72 -7.98 7.76
C ARG A 42 -16.38 -8.87 8.83
N ARG A 43 -15.84 -10.06 9.16
CA ARG A 43 -16.39 -11.04 10.14
C ARG A 43 -15.36 -12.06 10.65
N PRO A 44 -15.43 -12.55 11.91
CA PRO A 44 -16.47 -12.29 12.92
C PRO A 44 -16.13 -11.17 13.91
N LEU A 45 -14.93 -10.58 13.84
CA LEU A 45 -14.61 -9.29 14.48
C LEU A 45 -15.20 -8.13 13.68
N GLY A 46 -16.48 -8.31 13.32
CA GLY A 46 -17.17 -7.50 12.35
C GLY A 46 -17.23 -6.06 12.80
N VAL A 47 -17.21 -5.16 11.83
CA VAL A 47 -17.42 -3.71 12.02
C VAL A 47 -18.67 -3.41 12.86
N ASP A 48 -19.62 -4.35 12.96
CA ASP A 48 -20.79 -4.29 13.85
C ASP A 48 -20.44 -4.36 15.36
N GLN A 49 -19.24 -4.82 15.72
CA GLN A 49 -18.69 -4.83 17.08
C GLN A 49 -17.64 -3.74 17.30
N LEU A 50 -17.19 -3.05 16.24
CA LEU A 50 -16.30 -1.92 16.41
C LEU A 50 -17.07 -0.80 17.12
N PRO A 51 -16.43 -0.08 18.06
CA PRO A 51 -16.99 1.16 18.60
C PRO A 51 -17.40 2.09 17.47
N ALA A 52 -18.37 2.98 17.72
CA ALA A 52 -18.75 3.99 16.74
C ALA A 52 -17.53 4.87 16.39
N LEU A 53 -16.94 4.62 15.23
CA LEU A 53 -15.79 5.37 14.71
C LEU A 53 -16.30 6.70 14.17
N SER A 54 -15.98 7.78 14.87
CA SER A 54 -16.39 9.15 14.58
C SER A 54 -15.23 9.94 13.96
N SER A 55 -13.99 9.59 14.32
CA SER A 55 -12.79 10.21 13.78
C SER A 55 -11.62 9.24 13.68
N PRO A 56 -10.60 9.50 12.83
CA PRO A 56 -9.43 8.63 12.70
C PRO A 56 -8.74 8.30 14.02
N GLU A 57 -8.79 9.21 15.00
CA GLU A 57 -8.23 9.02 16.33
C GLU A 57 -8.87 7.84 17.08
N ASP A 58 -10.13 7.49 16.79
CA ASP A 58 -10.79 6.32 17.39
C ASP A 58 -10.09 5.00 16.98
N LEU A 59 -9.37 5.01 15.86
CA LEU A 59 -8.60 3.86 15.40
C LEU A 59 -7.36 3.60 16.24
N GLN A 60 -6.85 4.59 17.01
CA GLN A 60 -5.59 4.45 17.75
C GLN A 60 -5.60 3.30 18.76
N HIS A 61 -6.80 2.92 19.22
CA HIS A 61 -7.02 1.86 20.20
C HIS A 61 -7.33 0.50 19.56
N LEU A 62 -7.39 0.41 18.24
CA LEU A 62 -7.62 -0.84 17.53
C LEU A 62 -6.29 -1.55 17.24
N PRO A 63 -6.23 -2.89 17.33
CA PRO A 63 -5.04 -3.64 16.98
C PRO A 63 -4.59 -3.35 15.54
N ALA A 64 -3.37 -2.85 15.36
CA ALA A 64 -2.84 -2.54 14.04
C ALA A 64 -1.80 -3.56 13.56
N LEU A 65 -1.92 -3.92 12.29
CA LEU A 65 -0.99 -4.77 11.56
C LEU A 65 -0.02 -3.88 10.78
N ILE A 66 1.25 -3.87 11.19
CA ILE A 66 2.22 -2.87 10.77
C ILE A 66 3.22 -3.42 9.75
N TYR A 67 3.41 -2.71 8.64
CA TYR A 67 4.41 -3.05 7.63
C TYR A 67 5.80 -2.57 8.04
N SER A 68 6.68 -3.50 8.42
CA SER A 68 7.94 -3.18 9.11
C SER A 68 9.04 -2.59 8.22
N ASN A 69 8.87 -2.59 6.90
CA ASN A 69 9.85 -2.00 5.97
C ASN A 69 9.64 -0.48 5.77
N ASP A 70 8.54 0.08 6.26
CA ASP A 70 8.33 1.53 6.24
C ASP A 70 9.20 2.25 7.26
N ARG A 71 9.61 3.49 6.94
CA ARG A 71 10.47 4.29 7.83
C ARG A 71 9.78 4.64 9.14
N ASN A 72 8.51 5.04 9.06
CA ASN A 72 7.66 5.37 10.20
C ASN A 72 6.38 4.51 10.11
N PRO A 73 6.50 3.19 10.38
CA PRO A 73 5.48 2.23 9.98
C PRO A 73 4.18 2.34 10.80
N GLN A 74 4.25 3.00 11.96
CA GLN A 74 3.11 3.28 12.85
C GLN A 74 2.39 4.60 12.54
N ASP A 75 2.98 5.47 11.71
CA ASP A 75 2.43 6.80 11.44
C ASP A 75 1.65 6.75 10.12
N TRP A 76 0.32 6.66 10.22
CA TRP A 76 -0.57 6.64 9.07
C TRP A 76 -1.07 8.05 8.80
N HIS A 77 -0.53 8.63 7.73
CA HIS A 77 -0.92 9.96 7.28
C HIS A 77 -2.30 9.90 6.60
N TYR A 78 -3.12 10.91 6.86
CA TYR A 78 -4.40 11.05 6.18
C TYR A 78 -4.71 12.51 5.81
N THR A 79 -5.60 12.67 4.85
CA THR A 79 -6.31 13.91 4.53
C THR A 79 -7.80 13.64 4.67
N ASP A 80 -8.48 14.46 5.48
CA ASP A 80 -9.93 14.37 5.69
C ASP A 80 -10.72 14.94 4.48
N PRO A 81 -12.05 14.76 4.44
CA PRO A 81 -12.89 15.28 3.35
C PRO A 81 -12.87 16.81 3.21
N ASP A 82 -12.51 17.54 4.28
CA ASP A 82 -12.40 19.00 4.30
C ASP A 82 -11.00 19.48 3.84
N GLY A 83 -10.09 18.56 3.53
CA GLY A 83 -8.72 18.85 3.10
C GLY A 83 -7.71 19.06 4.23
N LYS A 84 -8.08 18.81 5.49
CA LYS A 84 -7.14 18.87 6.62
C LYS A 84 -6.30 17.62 6.66
N THR A 85 -5.01 17.81 6.91
CA THR A 85 -4.04 16.70 7.03
C THR A 85 -3.84 16.32 8.50
N GLY A 86 -3.62 15.04 8.75
CA GLY A 86 -3.39 14.49 10.08
C GLY A 86 -2.49 13.26 10.04
N VAL A 87 -2.09 12.81 11.22
CA VAL A 87 -1.30 11.59 11.42
C VAL A 87 -1.96 10.77 12.52
N LEU A 88 -2.40 9.58 12.16
CA LEU A 88 -2.83 8.57 13.10
C LEU A 88 -1.62 7.73 13.51
N ARG A 89 -1.24 7.79 14.78
CA ARG A 89 -0.23 6.88 15.32
C ARG A 89 -0.90 5.63 15.85
N SER A 90 -0.65 4.49 15.21
CA SER A 90 -1.28 3.22 15.56
C SER A 90 -0.37 2.38 16.47
N GLU A 91 -0.97 1.72 17.46
CA GLU A 91 -0.24 0.74 18.29
C GLU A 91 -0.12 -0.59 17.55
N ALA A 92 1.12 -1.08 17.41
CA ALA A 92 1.41 -2.29 16.68
C ALA A 92 1.03 -3.54 17.50
N GLU A 93 0.03 -4.28 17.06
CA GLU A 93 -0.28 -5.61 17.59
C GLU A 93 0.67 -6.65 16.99
N MET A 94 0.84 -6.58 15.67
CA MET A 94 1.76 -7.43 14.92
C MET A 94 2.46 -6.61 13.84
N SER A 95 3.63 -7.08 13.43
CA SER A 95 4.34 -6.49 12.29
C SER A 95 4.85 -7.57 11.34
N ALA A 96 4.84 -7.26 10.05
CA ALA A 96 5.40 -8.12 9.02
C ALA A 96 6.07 -7.28 7.94
N ASN A 97 7.07 -7.85 7.29
CA ASN A 97 7.84 -7.24 6.20
C ASN A 97 7.30 -7.63 4.81
N ASN A 98 6.06 -8.12 4.76
CA ASN A 98 5.38 -8.53 3.53
C ASN A 98 3.91 -8.11 3.57
N GLY A 99 3.46 -7.39 2.54
CA GLY A 99 2.10 -6.87 2.46
C GLY A 99 1.00 -7.94 2.31
N ASP A 100 1.28 -9.04 1.62
CA ASP A 100 0.33 -10.15 1.47
C ASP A 100 0.06 -10.84 2.80
N VAL A 101 1.10 -11.07 3.61
CA VAL A 101 0.95 -11.64 4.97
C VAL A 101 0.04 -10.75 5.83
N LEU A 102 0.25 -9.43 5.79
CA LEU A 102 -0.60 -8.49 6.54
C LEU A 102 -2.05 -8.51 6.05
N ARG A 103 -2.28 -8.65 4.73
CA ARG A 103 -3.63 -8.80 4.17
C ARG A 103 -4.32 -10.04 4.70
N GLU A 104 -3.65 -11.19 4.68
CA GLU A 104 -4.26 -12.45 5.15
C GLU A 104 -4.56 -12.39 6.66
N LEU A 105 -3.67 -11.78 7.46
CA LEU A 105 -3.92 -11.54 8.88
C LEU A 105 -5.12 -10.61 9.11
N ALA A 106 -5.25 -9.56 8.30
CA ALA A 106 -6.40 -8.67 8.35
C ALA A 106 -7.69 -9.40 7.96
N ILE A 107 -7.67 -10.25 6.93
CA ILE A 107 -8.81 -11.10 6.54
C ILE A 107 -9.19 -12.06 7.66
N ALA A 108 -8.22 -12.60 8.38
CA ALA A 108 -8.44 -13.49 9.53
C ALA A 108 -8.92 -12.76 10.80
N GLY A 109 -9.01 -11.42 10.78
CA GLY A 109 -9.53 -10.65 11.91
C GLY A 109 -8.49 -10.24 12.95
N HIS A 110 -7.21 -10.34 12.65
CA HIS A 110 -6.17 -10.01 13.65
C HIS A 110 -5.95 -8.51 13.88
N GLY A 111 -6.61 -7.65 13.13
CA GLY A 111 -6.50 -6.20 13.31
C GLY A 111 -6.83 -5.42 12.04
N MET A 112 -6.64 -4.11 12.14
CA MET A 112 -6.69 -3.21 10.99
C MET A 112 -5.33 -3.13 10.30
N VAL A 113 -5.33 -2.86 9.00
CA VAL A 113 -4.13 -2.74 8.18
C VAL A 113 -4.25 -1.56 7.22
N ASN A 114 -3.17 -0.83 7.01
CA ASN A 114 -3.07 0.21 5.99
C ASN A 114 -2.28 -0.32 4.80
N LEU A 115 -2.96 -0.68 3.70
CA LEU A 115 -2.34 -1.31 2.54
C LEU A 115 -2.61 -0.53 1.24
N PRO A 116 -1.68 -0.55 0.27
CA PRO A 116 -1.94 -0.11 -1.10
C PRO A 116 -3.11 -0.85 -1.77
N GLN A 117 -3.89 -0.13 -2.59
CA GLN A 117 -5.06 -0.64 -3.32
C GLN A 117 -4.86 -1.98 -4.04
N PHE A 118 -3.72 -2.18 -4.70
CA PHE A 118 -3.47 -3.40 -5.47
C PHE A 118 -3.39 -4.66 -4.58
N LEU A 119 -3.02 -4.55 -3.30
CA LEU A 119 -2.94 -5.71 -2.41
C LEU A 119 -4.31 -6.19 -1.95
N HIS A 120 -5.23 -5.27 -1.71
CA HIS A 120 -6.51 -5.56 -1.08
C HIS A 120 -7.71 -5.53 -2.04
N TYR A 121 -7.50 -5.18 -3.31
CA TYR A 121 -8.53 -5.08 -4.34
C TYR A 121 -9.46 -6.31 -4.37
N GLU A 122 -8.91 -7.51 -4.45
CA GLU A 122 -9.71 -8.74 -4.50
C GLU A 122 -10.43 -9.02 -3.19
N ALA A 123 -9.78 -8.76 -2.06
CA ALA A 123 -10.35 -8.98 -0.73
C ALA A 123 -11.56 -8.06 -0.49
N LEU A 124 -11.51 -6.82 -1.00
CA LEU A 124 -12.65 -5.90 -1.01
C LEU A 124 -13.78 -6.41 -1.91
N ASN A 125 -13.48 -6.80 -3.15
CA ASN A 125 -14.46 -7.34 -4.10
C ASN A 125 -15.18 -8.58 -3.57
N ARG A 126 -14.47 -9.45 -2.85
CA ARG A 126 -15.03 -10.64 -2.21
C ARG A 126 -15.72 -10.34 -0.87
N GLY A 127 -15.70 -9.10 -0.41
CA GLY A 127 -16.30 -8.68 0.86
C GLY A 127 -15.60 -9.26 2.09
N LEU A 128 -14.33 -9.63 2.00
CA LEU A 128 -13.53 -10.16 3.11
C LEU A 128 -13.00 -9.04 4.01
N LEU A 129 -12.66 -7.90 3.40
CA LEU A 129 -12.25 -6.68 4.08
C LEU A 129 -13.29 -5.58 3.88
N ARG A 130 -13.31 -4.61 4.79
CA ARG A 130 -14.08 -3.37 4.68
C ARG A 130 -13.16 -2.16 4.89
N PRO A 131 -13.27 -1.11 4.05
CA PRO A 131 -12.54 0.13 4.29
C PRO A 131 -13.08 0.85 5.53
N LEU A 132 -12.18 1.35 6.36
CA LEU A 132 -12.46 2.27 7.45
C LEU A 132 -12.18 3.69 6.95
N PHE A 133 -13.08 4.63 7.23
CA PHE A 133 -12.95 6.02 6.77
C PHE A 133 -12.72 6.13 5.24
N ALA A 134 -13.57 5.48 4.44
CA ALA A 134 -13.42 5.42 2.98
C ALA A 134 -13.44 6.78 2.27
N ASN A 135 -13.95 7.82 2.95
CA ASN A 135 -13.94 9.21 2.49
C ASN A 135 -12.63 9.96 2.79
N TYR A 136 -11.67 9.32 3.47
CA TYR A 136 -10.35 9.88 3.77
C TYR A 136 -9.35 9.38 2.74
N THR A 137 -8.39 10.25 2.40
CA THR A 137 -7.22 9.85 1.62
C THR A 137 -6.10 9.51 2.59
N TRP A 138 -5.70 8.24 2.66
CA TRP A 138 -4.59 7.78 3.49
C TRP A 138 -3.24 7.93 2.78
N THR A 139 -2.17 7.42 3.39
CA THR A 139 -0.81 7.42 2.83
C THR A 139 -0.81 7.10 1.34
N ASN A 140 -0.16 7.96 0.55
CA ASN A 140 0.01 7.76 -0.89
C ASN A 140 1.43 7.34 -1.19
N PHE A 141 1.56 6.37 -2.09
CA PHE A 141 2.83 5.93 -2.62
C PHE A 141 2.84 6.06 -4.13
N ASP A 142 4.03 6.21 -4.69
CA ASP A 142 4.22 6.10 -6.13
C ASP A 142 4.93 4.79 -6.45
N ILE A 143 4.51 4.14 -7.55
CA ILE A 143 5.25 3.04 -8.17
C ILE A 143 6.25 3.62 -9.15
N PHE A 144 7.48 3.13 -9.09
CA PHE A 144 8.57 3.56 -9.94
C PHE A 144 9.28 2.37 -10.59
N ALA A 145 9.60 2.51 -11.86
CA ALA A 145 10.65 1.71 -12.47
C ALA A 145 12.02 2.37 -12.20
N VAL A 146 12.88 1.68 -11.44
CA VAL A 146 14.23 2.12 -11.08
C VAL A 146 15.24 1.25 -11.80
N TYR A 147 16.30 1.86 -12.33
CA TYR A 147 17.36 1.18 -13.08
C TYR A 147 18.73 1.79 -12.77
N PRO A 148 19.84 1.03 -12.94
CA PRO A 148 21.18 1.53 -12.69
C PRO A 148 21.48 2.81 -13.49
N LYS A 149 22.33 3.68 -12.92
CA LYS A 149 22.76 4.91 -13.59
C LYS A 149 23.59 4.55 -14.83
N THR A 150 22.99 4.72 -16.00
CA THR A 150 23.64 4.50 -17.30
C THR A 150 23.51 5.75 -18.18
N THR A 151 24.46 5.97 -19.08
CA THR A 151 24.43 7.10 -20.02
C THR A 151 23.37 6.89 -21.11
N ILE A 152 23.16 5.64 -21.52
CA ILE A 152 22.14 5.23 -22.50
C ILE A 152 21.41 4.01 -21.92
N LEU A 153 20.10 4.12 -21.76
CA LEU A 153 19.26 3.01 -21.32
C LEU A 153 19.16 1.96 -22.46
N PRO A 154 19.49 0.68 -22.22
CA PRO A 154 19.37 -0.37 -23.23
C PRO A 154 17.94 -0.45 -23.81
N LYS A 155 17.81 -0.72 -25.12
CA LYS A 155 16.51 -0.78 -25.80
C LYS A 155 15.54 -1.79 -25.15
N ARG A 156 16.05 -2.96 -24.73
CA ARG A 156 15.25 -3.98 -24.03
C ARG A 156 14.63 -3.45 -22.74
N THR A 157 15.43 -2.70 -21.97
CA THR A 157 15.04 -2.13 -20.69
C THR A 157 14.00 -1.03 -20.89
N ARG A 158 14.22 -0.16 -21.88
CA ARG A 158 13.27 0.88 -22.25
C ARG A 158 11.93 0.28 -22.68
N ALA A 159 11.95 -0.69 -23.60
CA ALA A 159 10.73 -1.35 -24.07
C ALA A 159 9.93 -2.00 -22.92
N PHE A 160 10.61 -2.61 -21.95
CA PHE A 160 9.97 -3.17 -20.77
C PHE A 160 9.32 -2.09 -19.88
N VAL A 161 10.04 -0.99 -19.61
CA VAL A 161 9.49 0.13 -18.83
C VAL A 161 8.29 0.75 -19.54
N ASP A 162 8.37 0.98 -20.85
CA ASP A 162 7.28 1.52 -21.65
C ASP A 162 6.06 0.59 -21.64
N PHE A 163 6.27 -0.73 -21.71
CA PHE A 163 5.22 -1.73 -21.61
C PHE A 163 4.54 -1.71 -20.23
N MET A 164 5.31 -1.70 -19.13
CA MET A 164 4.76 -1.61 -17.78
C MET A 164 3.97 -0.31 -17.57
N ALA A 165 4.49 0.81 -18.09
CA ALA A 165 3.80 2.09 -18.06
C ALA A 165 2.48 2.05 -18.85
N SER A 166 2.43 1.33 -19.98
CA SER A 166 1.19 1.15 -20.75
C SER A 166 0.13 0.33 -20.01
N LEU A 167 0.54 -0.63 -19.17
CA LEU A 167 -0.38 -1.48 -18.41
C LEU A 167 -0.95 -0.78 -17.17
N TYR A 168 -0.13 0.02 -16.48
CA TYR A 168 -0.46 0.54 -15.15
C TYR A 168 -0.58 2.07 -15.09
N GLY A 169 -0.24 2.80 -16.15
CA GLY A 169 -0.01 4.25 -16.08
C GLY A 169 -1.24 5.17 -16.23
N SER A 170 -2.39 4.67 -16.70
CA SER A 170 -3.57 5.54 -16.94
C SER A 170 -4.81 5.11 -16.18
N ASN A 171 -5.04 3.80 -16.07
CA ASN A 171 -6.19 3.26 -15.35
C ASN A 171 -5.92 1.82 -14.90
N PRO A 172 -5.12 1.62 -13.84
CA PRO A 172 -4.85 0.29 -13.36
C PRO A 172 -6.13 -0.37 -12.83
N TYR A 173 -6.19 -1.71 -12.89
CA TYR A 173 -7.39 -2.48 -12.55
C TYR A 173 -7.91 -2.22 -11.12
N TRP A 174 -7.04 -1.80 -10.21
CA TRP A 174 -7.43 -1.52 -8.82
C TRP A 174 -8.16 -0.18 -8.62
N HIS A 175 -8.18 0.70 -9.62
CA HIS A 175 -8.98 1.95 -9.58
C HIS A 175 -10.46 1.75 -9.88
N THR A 176 -10.86 0.58 -10.40
CA THR A 176 -12.26 0.31 -10.78
C THR A 176 -13.22 0.22 -9.58
N LEU A 177 -12.71 0.16 -8.35
CA LEU A 177 -13.50 0.12 -7.12
C LEU A 177 -14.17 1.46 -6.75
N ASN A 178 -13.67 2.59 -7.27
CA ASN A 178 -14.16 3.92 -6.89
C ASN A 178 -15.45 4.35 -7.63
N SER A 179 -16.20 3.41 -8.21
CA SER A 179 -17.36 3.69 -9.08
C SER A 179 -18.70 3.18 -8.55
N GLN A 180 -18.83 2.86 -7.26
CA GLN A 180 -20.11 2.51 -6.63
C GLN A 180 -20.35 3.25 -5.32
#